data_AF-A0A397JWK9-F1
#
_entry.id   AF-A0A397JWK9-F1
#
_cell.length_a   1.000
_cell.length_b   1.000
_cell.length_c   1.000
_cell.angle_alpha   90.00
_cell.angle_beta   90.00
_cell.angle_gamma   90.00
#
_symmetry.space_group_name_H-M   'P 1'
#
loop_
_entity.id
_entity.type
_entity.pdbx_description
1 polymer ?
#
loop_
_entity_poly.entity_id
_entity_poly.type
_entity_poly.pdbx_seq_one_letter_code
_entity_poly.pdbx_strand_id
1 'polypeptide(L)'
;MKRCWDSNPLNRPNITEIAKQFYKWCWGKENEEQFIQAEDLRKISVELKLLGESGGNDYRNYHPGAIYRSRPLNLIIEQFELMVIGRKESVSEVKSSHSSQADFEINENDFDI
;
A
#
# COMPACT_ATOMS: atom_id res chain seq x y z
N MET A 1 12.47 -10.51 -11.29
CA MET A 1 12.49 -10.32 -9.81
C MET A 1 13.52 -11.17 -9.06
N LYS A 2 13.88 -12.40 -9.46
CA LYS A 2 14.81 -13.28 -8.70
C LYS A 2 16.11 -12.59 -8.25
N ARG A 3 16.79 -11.85 -9.15
CA ARG A 3 18.02 -11.09 -8.83
C ARG A 3 17.82 -10.04 -7.74
N CYS A 4 16.63 -9.47 -7.58
CA CYS A 4 16.33 -8.48 -6.55
C CYS A 4 16.37 -9.08 -5.13
N TRP A 5 16.25 -10.41 -5.03
CA TRP A 5 16.25 -11.16 -3.76
C TRP A 5 17.59 -11.84 -3.49
N ASP A 6 18.66 -11.48 -4.20
CA ASP A 6 19.98 -12.02 -3.94
C ASP A 6 20.44 -11.64 -2.51
N SER A 7 20.94 -12.63 -1.77
CA SER A 7 21.47 -12.44 -0.42
C SER A 7 22.63 -11.45 -0.41
N ASN A 8 23.46 -11.45 -1.45
CA ASN A 8 24.52 -10.47 -1.64
C ASN A 8 23.97 -9.20 -2.33
N PRO A 9 24.03 -8.02 -1.68
CA PRO A 9 23.54 -6.77 -2.26
C PRO A 9 24.22 -6.39 -3.58
N LEU A 10 25.48 -6.78 -3.79
CA LEU A 10 26.25 -6.46 -5.00
C LEU A 10 25.72 -7.17 -6.25
N ASN A 11 25.00 -8.28 -6.08
CA ASN A 11 24.40 -9.03 -7.18
C ASN A 11 22.99 -8.52 -7.54
N ARG A 12 22.42 -7.66 -6.70
CA ARG A 12 21.09 -7.09 -6.95
C ARG A 12 21.17 -6.08 -8.09
N PRO A 13 20.12 -5.97 -8.92
CA PRO A 13 20.08 -4.96 -9.95
C PRO A 13 20.02 -3.57 -9.31
N ASN A 14 20.65 -2.59 -9.95
CA ASN A 14 20.53 -1.19 -9.56
C ASN A 14 19.17 -0.62 -9.99
N ILE A 15 18.85 0.59 -9.50
CA ILE A 15 17.56 1.22 -9.76
C ILE A 15 17.29 1.45 -11.26
N THR A 16 18.33 1.76 -12.04
CA THR A 16 18.21 1.99 -13.48
C THR A 16 17.89 0.70 -14.24
N GLU A 17 18.52 -0.41 -13.87
CA GLU A 17 18.18 -1.73 -14.42
C GLU A 17 16.73 -2.12 -14.10
N ILE A 18 16.29 -1.87 -12.87
CA ILE A 18 14.92 -2.14 -12.42
C ILE A 18 13.93 -1.29 -13.22
N ALA A 19 14.16 0.02 -13.33
CA ALA A 19 13.28 0.94 -14.06
C ALA A 19 13.15 0.56 -15.54
N LYS A 20 14.27 0.24 -16.20
CA LYS A 20 14.28 -0.24 -17.59
C LYS A 20 13.48 -1.53 -17.75
N GLN A 21 13.57 -2.44 -16.78
CA GLN A 21 12.82 -3.69 -16.83
C GLN A 21 11.31 -3.46 -16.67
N PHE A 22 10.90 -2.56 -15.76
CA PHE A 22 9.49 -2.18 -15.62
C PHE A 22 8.96 -1.53 -16.90
N TYR A 23 9.75 -0.65 -17.52
CA TYR A 23 9.33 -0.02 -18.78
C TYR A 23 9.04 -1.06 -19.88
N LYS A 24 9.88 -2.10 -19.99
CA LYS A 24 9.65 -3.19 -20.95
C LYS A 24 8.41 -4.02 -20.63
N TRP A 25 8.10 -4.25 -19.36
CA TRP A 25 6.88 -4.98 -18.98
C TRP A 25 5.63 -4.14 -19.25
N CYS A 26 5.63 -2.86 -18.86
CA CYS A 26 4.46 -1.99 -18.95
C CYS A 26 4.18 -1.48 -20.37
N TRP A 27 5.21 -1.04 -21.09
CA TRP A 27 5.07 -0.46 -22.44
C TRP A 27 5.60 -1.37 -23.55
N GLY A 28 6.63 -2.18 -23.25
CA GLY A 28 7.22 -3.11 -24.22
C GLY A 28 6.45 -4.43 -24.38
N LYS A 29 5.38 -4.66 -23.61
CA LYS A 29 4.57 -5.90 -23.59
C LYS A 29 5.39 -7.17 -23.36
N GLU A 30 6.58 -7.03 -22.77
CA GLU A 30 7.45 -8.17 -22.49
C GLU A 30 6.78 -9.06 -21.42
N ASN A 31 6.55 -10.33 -21.76
CA ASN A 31 5.85 -11.32 -20.93
C ASN A 31 4.36 -11.02 -20.65
N GLU A 32 3.68 -10.25 -21.51
CA GLU A 32 2.24 -9.91 -21.39
C GLU A 32 1.37 -11.15 -21.13
N GLU A 33 1.55 -12.22 -21.91
CA GLU A 33 0.79 -13.47 -21.76
C GLU A 33 0.97 -14.13 -20.38
N GLN A 34 2.20 -14.12 -19.84
CA GLN A 34 2.48 -14.69 -18.53
C GLN A 34 1.78 -13.89 -17.42
N PHE A 35 1.72 -12.56 -17.56
CA PHE A 35 1.02 -11.70 -16.62
C PHE A 35 -0.49 -11.91 -16.67
N ILE A 36 -1.07 -12.05 -17.87
CA ILE A 36 -2.50 -12.36 -18.02
C ILE A 36 -2.83 -13.70 -17.35
N GLN A 37 -2.04 -14.74 -17.64
CA GLN A 37 -2.23 -16.05 -17.02
C GLN A 37 -2.11 -16.01 -15.49
N ALA A 38 -1.11 -15.29 -14.98
CA ALA A 38 -0.90 -15.14 -13.54
C ALA A 38 -2.05 -14.37 -12.87
N GLU A 39 -2.58 -13.33 -13.54
CA GLU A 39 -3.70 -12.55 -13.04
C GLU A 39 -5.01 -13.35 -13.02
N ASP A 40 -5.25 -14.19 -14.02
CA ASP A 40 -6.41 -15.08 -14.04
C ASP A 40 -6.35 -16.12 -12.91
N LEU A 41 -5.17 -16.70 -12.65
CA LEU A 41 -4.96 -17.58 -11.49
C LEU A 41 -5.15 -16.84 -10.16
N ARG A 42 -4.71 -15.57 -10.07
CA ARG A 42 -4.90 -14.74 -8.88
C ARG A 42 -6.38 -14.49 -8.60
N LYS A 43 -7.18 -14.16 -9.64
CA LYS A 43 -8.63 -13.96 -9.50
C LYS A 43 -9.32 -15.21 -8.98
N ILE A 44 -9.04 -16.36 -9.57
CA ILE A 44 -9.59 -17.66 -9.12
C ILE A 44 -9.21 -17.93 -7.66
N SER A 45 -7.94 -17.72 -7.28
CA SER A 45 -7.49 -17.95 -5.91
C SER A 45 -8.16 -17.01 -4.90
N VAL A 46 -8.41 -15.75 -5.26
CA VAL A 46 -9.11 -14.79 -4.41
C VAL A 46 -10.57 -15.17 -4.25
N GLU A 47 -11.25 -15.56 -5.33
CA GLU A 47 -12.64 -16.03 -5.28
C GLU A 47 -12.78 -17.27 -4.39
N LEU A 48 -11.88 -18.25 -4.53
CA LEU A 48 -11.84 -19.44 -3.67
C LEU A 48 -11.57 -19.09 -2.21
N LYS A 49 -10.67 -18.14 -1.96
CA LYS A 49 -10.36 -17.67 -0.61
C LYS A 49 -11.55 -16.97 0.02
N LEU A 50 -12.26 -16.11 -0.72
CA LEU A 50 -13.50 -15.48 -0.27
C LEU A 50 -14.61 -16.50 0.00
N LEU A 51 -14.70 -17.56 -0.80
CA LEU A 51 -15.66 -18.65 -0.59
C LEU A 51 -15.32 -19.49 0.66
N GLY A 52 -14.03 -19.70 0.95
CA GLY A 52 -13.57 -20.35 2.19
C GLY A 52 -13.66 -19.46 3.43
N GLU A 53 -13.46 -18.15 3.28
CA GLU A 53 -13.49 -17.13 4.34
C GLU A 53 -14.90 -16.59 4.62
N SER A 54 -15.94 -17.04 3.90
CA SER A 54 -17.34 -16.86 4.30
C SER A 54 -17.62 -17.44 5.70
N GLY A 55 -16.69 -18.22 6.27
CA GLY A 55 -16.68 -18.74 7.62
C GLY A 55 -15.73 -18.02 8.57
N GLY A 56 -15.54 -16.72 8.45
CA GLY A 56 -15.10 -15.90 9.58
C GLY A 56 -13.73 -15.27 9.43
N ASN A 57 -13.69 -14.08 10.00
CA ASN A 57 -12.53 -13.25 10.25
C ASN A 57 -11.48 -14.08 11.01
N ASP A 58 -10.59 -14.78 10.32
CA ASP A 58 -9.52 -15.52 10.95
C ASP A 58 -8.40 -14.54 11.34
N TYR A 59 -8.65 -13.82 12.43
CA TYR A 59 -7.66 -13.18 13.32
C TYR A 59 -6.68 -14.21 13.94
N ARG A 60 -6.54 -15.41 13.36
CA ARG A 60 -5.87 -16.58 13.94
C ARG A 60 -4.35 -16.60 13.74
N ASN A 61 -3.78 -15.66 12.98
CA ASN A 61 -2.34 -15.66 12.66
C ASN A 61 -1.58 -14.43 13.16
N TYR A 62 -1.94 -13.86 14.31
CA TYR A 62 -1.03 -12.94 14.98
C TYR A 62 0.06 -13.75 15.68
N HIS A 63 1.31 -13.34 15.52
CA HIS A 63 2.41 -13.88 16.32
C HIS A 63 2.06 -13.71 17.82
N PRO A 64 2.29 -14.70 18.70
CA PRO A 64 1.88 -14.61 20.11
C PRO A 64 2.45 -13.40 20.87
N GLY A 65 3.58 -12.86 20.39
CA GLY A 65 4.21 -11.63 20.92
C GLY A 65 3.77 -10.33 20.24
N ALA A 66 2.90 -10.38 19.22
CA ALA A 66 2.43 -9.19 18.52
C ALA A 66 1.29 -8.53 19.32
N ILE A 67 1.62 -7.50 20.08
CA ILE A 67 0.63 -6.64 20.73
C ILE A 67 0.30 -5.50 19.74
N TYR A 68 -0.58 -5.77 18.78
CA TYR A 68 -1.15 -4.71 17.94
C TYR A 68 -2.38 -4.12 18.64
N ARG A 69 -2.15 -3.39 19.72
CA ARG A 69 -3.21 -2.56 20.33
C ARG A 69 -3.17 -1.21 19.64
N SER A 70 -4.13 -0.95 18.75
CA SER A 70 -4.41 0.42 18.36
C SER A 70 -4.66 1.22 19.63
N ARG A 71 -3.99 2.37 19.77
CA ARG A 71 -4.36 3.32 20.82
C ARG A 71 -5.76 3.81 20.49
N PRO A 72 -6.69 3.84 21.45
CA PRO A 72 -8.05 4.25 21.16
C PRO A 72 -8.02 5.72 20.71
N LEU A 73 -8.67 5.99 19.58
CA LEU A 73 -8.60 7.27 18.88
C LEU A 73 -9.16 8.42 19.74
N ASN A 74 -10.09 8.10 20.66
CA ASN A 74 -10.69 9.05 21.59
C ASN A 74 -9.63 9.81 22.40
N LEU A 75 -8.56 9.15 22.83
CA LEU A 75 -7.51 9.76 23.65
C LEU A 75 -6.67 10.78 22.85
N ILE A 76 -6.59 10.61 21.53
CA ILE A 76 -5.95 11.57 20.62
C ILE A 76 -6.91 12.74 20.34
N ILE A 77 -8.19 12.44 20.14
CA ILE A 77 -9.24 13.45 19.90
C ILE A 77 -9.39 14.36 21.13
N GLU A 78 -9.50 13.79 22.34
CA GLU A 78 -9.59 14.54 23.60
C GLU A 78 -8.38 15.46 23.81
N GLN A 79 -7.16 14.98 23.52
CA GLN A 79 -5.96 15.83 23.61
C GLN A 79 -5.97 16.96 22.58
N PHE A 80 -6.46 16.71 21.37
CA PHE A 80 -6.60 17.74 20.36
C PHE A 80 -7.62 18.80 20.77
N GLU A 81 -8.77 18.39 21.27
CA GLU A 81 -9.80 19.29 21.80
C GLU A 81 -9.27 20.14 22.95
N LEU A 82 -8.54 19.56 23.90
CA LEU A 82 -7.92 20.30 25.01
C LEU A 82 -6.88 21.32 24.53
N MET A 83 -6.09 20.98 23.51
CA MET A 83 -5.14 21.93 22.90
C MET A 83 -5.85 23.08 22.18
N VAL A 84 -6.98 22.80 21.51
CA VAL A 84 -7.80 23.80 20.83
C VAL A 84 -8.54 24.69 21.82
N ILE A 85 -8.97 24.18 22.98
CA ILE A 85 -9.64 24.97 24.03
C ILE A 85 -8.63 25.84 24.81
N GLY A 86 -7.41 25.36 25.03
CA GLY A 86 -6.34 26.08 25.72
C GLY A 86 -5.81 27.30 24.94
N ARG A 87 -5.90 27.26 23.61
CA ARG A 87 -5.77 28.44 22.75
C ARG A 87 -7.15 29.06 22.66
N LYS A 88 -7.35 30.33 23.03
CA LYS A 88 -8.66 31.00 22.84
C LYS A 88 -8.93 31.30 21.35
N GLU A 89 -8.79 30.32 20.47
CA GLU A 89 -9.16 30.41 19.06
C GLU A 89 -10.59 29.92 18.92
N SER A 90 -11.44 30.76 18.32
CA SER A 90 -12.83 30.41 18.05
C SER A 90 -12.90 29.21 17.13
N VAL A 91 -13.57 28.15 17.58
CA VAL A 91 -13.85 26.93 16.80
C VAL A 91 -14.79 27.27 15.64
N SER A 92 -14.25 27.73 14.52
CA SER A 92 -14.96 27.71 13.25
C SER A 92 -14.77 26.32 12.64
N GLU A 93 -15.75 25.45 12.89
CA GLU A 93 -16.17 24.33 12.04
C GLU A 93 -15.04 23.62 11.28
N VAL A 94 -14.32 22.72 11.98
CA VAL A 94 -13.42 21.75 11.32
C VAL A 94 -14.30 20.78 10.55
N LYS A 95 -14.54 21.08 9.27
CA LYS A 95 -15.12 20.12 8.33
C LYS A 95 -14.20 18.90 8.30
N SER A 96 -14.74 17.75 8.66
CA SER A 96 -14.12 16.44 8.51
C SER A 96 -13.42 16.39 7.15
N SER A 97 -12.12 16.16 7.16
CA SER A 97 -11.32 16.03 5.95
C SER A 97 -11.88 14.85 5.17
N HIS A 98 -12.69 15.14 4.15
CA HIS A 98 -12.89 14.19 3.06
C HIS A 98 -11.50 13.79 2.59
N SER A 99 -11.22 12.49 2.64
CA SER A 99 -10.05 11.88 2.02
C SER A 99 -10.10 12.20 0.53
N SER A 100 -9.57 13.34 0.12
CA SER A 100 -9.24 13.60 -1.27
C SER A 100 -8.10 12.65 -1.60
N GLN A 101 -8.44 11.58 -2.32
CA GLN A 101 -7.47 10.79 -3.03
C GLN A 101 -6.76 11.73 -4.00
N ALA A 102 -5.58 12.20 -3.60
CA ALA A 102 -4.71 12.96 -4.47
C ALA A 102 -4.13 11.95 -5.47
N ASP A 103 -4.62 11.99 -6.70
CA ASP A 103 -3.99 11.30 -7.80
C ASP A 103 -2.61 11.92 -8.01
N PHE A 104 -1.56 11.16 -7.70
CA PHE A 104 -0.20 11.54 -8.07
C PHE A 104 -0.07 11.34 -9.58
N GLU A 105 -0.30 12.39 -10.35
CA GLU A 105 0.06 12.42 -11.77
C GLU A 105 1.58 12.33 -11.88
N ILE A 106 2.07 11.17 -12.31
CA ILE A 106 3.48 10.98 -12.66
C ILE A 106 3.70 11.69 -13.99
N ASN A 107 4.41 12.82 -13.96
CA ASN A 107 4.81 13.54 -15.17
C ASN A 107 5.86 12.70 -15.91
N GLU A 108 5.52 12.18 -17.08
CA GLU A 108 6.46 11.40 -17.91
C GLU A 108 7.71 12.20 -18.33
N ASN A 109 7.66 13.55 -18.25
CA ASN A 109 8.80 14.42 -18.55
C ASN A 109 9.82 14.57 -17.41
N ASP A 110 9.57 14.02 -16.21
CA ASP A 110 10.56 14.05 -15.11
C ASP A 110 11.62 12.94 -15.26
N PHE A 111 11.48 12.09 -16.27
CA PHE A 111 12.45 11.05 -16.63
C PHE A 111 13.16 11.40 -17.93
N ASP A 112 13.93 12.49 -17.92
CA ASP A 112 14.89 12.78 -19.00
C ASP A 112 15.91 11.64 -19.09
N ILE A 113 15.83 10.87 -20.19
CA ILE A 113 16.87 9.93 -20.66
C ILE A 113 17.58 10.55 -21.85
#